data_AF-A0A939L121-F1
#
_entry.id   AF-A0A939L121-F1
#
_cell.length_a   1.000
_cell.length_b   1.000
_cell.length_c   1.000
_cell.angle_alpha   90.00
_cell.angle_beta   90.00
_cell.angle_gamma   90.00
#
_symmetry.space_group_name_H-M   'P 1'
#
loop_
_entity.id
_entity.type
_entity.pdbx_description
1 polymer ?
#
loop_
_entity_poly.entity_id
_entity_poly.type
_entity_poly.pdbx_seq_one_letter_code
_entity_poly.pdbx_strand_id
1 'polypeptide(L)' 'MNALQQHLFDSYRAAQHAEPAPPAPGTHDVAVLRAALDHRRSEAVPADRPAACGGPAAHLPGHHSAQ' A
#
# COMPACT_ATOMS: atom_id res chain seq x y z
N MET A 1 -14.61 -4.88 30.21
CA MET A 1 -13.20 -4.49 30.37
C MET A 1 -12.58 -4.42 28.97
N ASN A 2 -11.87 -3.34 28.61
CA ASN A 2 -11.28 -3.15 27.27
C ASN A 2 -9.77 -3.51 27.28
N ALA A 3 -9.23 -3.99 26.15
CA ALA A 3 -7.81 -4.29 25.95
C ALA A 3 -6.88 -3.12 26.30
N LEU A 4 -7.27 -1.87 25.97
CA LEU A 4 -6.48 -0.69 26.34
C LEU A 4 -6.46 -0.48 27.87
N GLN A 5 -7.60 -0.68 28.52
CA GLN A 5 -7.70 -0.56 29.98
C GLN A 5 -6.88 -1.64 30.69
N GLN A 6 -6.95 -2.89 30.22
CA GLN A 6 -6.13 -3.99 30.73
C GLN A 6 -4.63 -3.70 30.57
N HIS A 7 -4.22 -3.22 29.39
CA HIS A 7 -2.84 -2.87 29.12
C HIS A 7 -2.29 -1.78 30.05
N LEU A 8 -3.12 -0.78 30.41
CA LEU A 8 -2.72 0.24 31.37
C LEU A 8 -2.46 -0.35 32.76
N PHE A 9 -3.33 -1.26 33.22
CA PHE A 9 -3.13 -1.95 34.50
C PHE A 9 -1.90 -2.86 34.48
N ASP A 10 -1.69 -3.63 33.41
CA ASP A 10 -0.55 -4.51 33.28
C ASP A 10 0.77 -3.74 33.18
N SER A 11 0.78 -2.60 32.50
CA SER A 11 1.95 -1.73 32.41
C SER A 11 2.30 -1.10 33.75
N TYR A 12 1.29 -0.66 34.52
CA TYR A 12 1.49 -0.17 35.87
C TYR A 12 2.06 -1.26 36.78
N ARG A 13 1.51 -2.48 36.72
CA ARG A 13 2.03 -3.63 37.48
C ARG A 13 3.47 -3.95 37.07
N ALA A 14 3.77 -3.97 35.77
CA ALA A 14 5.12 -4.25 35.28
C ALA A 14 6.13 -3.22 35.82
N ALA A 15 5.78 -1.93 35.78
CA ALA A 15 6.61 -0.86 36.32
C ALA A 15 6.87 -1.01 37.83
N GLN A 16 5.84 -1.37 38.61
CA GLN A 16 5.97 -1.59 40.05
C GLN A 16 6.88 -2.77 40.41
N HIS A 17 6.98 -3.77 39.54
CA HIS A 17 7.79 -4.97 39.74
C HIS A 17 9.13 -4.95 38.99
N ALA A 18 9.48 -3.82 38.34
CA ALA A 18 10.63 -3.70 37.45
C ALA A 18 10.66 -4.76 36.32
N GLU A 19 9.49 -5.19 35.89
CA GLU A 19 9.29 -6.13 34.79
C GLU A 19 9.14 -5.39 33.46
N PRO A 20 9.52 -6.00 32.33
CA PRO A 20 9.33 -5.40 31.02
C PRO A 20 7.85 -5.15 30.72
N ALA A 21 7.56 -3.98 30.14
CA ALA A 21 6.19 -3.60 29.82
C ALA A 21 5.58 -4.55 28.76
N PRO A 22 4.30 -4.93 28.92
CA PRO A 22 3.61 -5.75 27.92
C PRO A 22 3.54 -5.01 26.59
N PRO A 23 3.55 -5.72 25.45
CA PRO A 23 3.45 -5.09 24.14
C PRO A 23 2.14 -4.30 24.02
N ALA A 24 2.22 -3.11 23.43
CA ALA A 24 1.04 -2.25 23.27
C ALA A 24 -0.01 -2.95 22.39
N PRO A 25 -1.30 -2.94 22.79
CA PRO A 25 -2.39 -3.42 21.96
C PRO A 25 -2.38 -2.68 20.62
N GLY A 26 -2.61 -3.40 19.53
CA GLY A 26 -2.62 -2.80 18.20
C GLY A 26 -1.24 -2.60 17.56
N THR A 27 -0.13 -2.96 18.22
CA THR A 27 1.21 -2.89 17.58
C THR A 27 1.27 -3.73 16.30
N HIS A 28 0.67 -4.92 16.33
CA HIS A 28 0.57 -5.78 15.13
C HIS A 28 -0.48 -5.25 14.15
N ASP A 29 -1.54 -4.61 14.63
CA ASP A 29 -2.61 -4.08 13.79
C ASP A 29 -2.16 -2.83 13.02
N VAL A 30 -1.29 -1.99 13.58
CA VAL A 30 -0.71 -0.82 12.89
C VAL A 30 0.14 -1.25 11.71
N ALA A 31 0.93 -2.32 11.82
CA ALA A 31 1.71 -2.85 10.70
C ALA A 31 0.79 -3.33 9.56
N VAL A 32 -0.29 -4.04 9.91
CA VAL A 32 -1.31 -4.51 8.97
C VAL A 32 -2.05 -3.33 8.31
N LEU A 33 -2.43 -2.32 9.08
CA LEU A 33 -3.07 -1.10 8.56
C LEU A 33 -2.15 -0.34 7.61
N ARG A 34 -0.85 -0.24 7.93
CA ARG A 34 0.15 0.41 7.08
C ARG A 34 0.34 -0.34 5.77
N ALA A 35 0.44 -1.67 5.82
CA ALA A 35 0.52 -2.51 4.64
C ALA A 35 -0.74 -2.42 3.77
N ALA A 36 -1.93 -2.35 4.39
CA ALA A 36 -3.19 -2.18 3.67
C ALA A 36 -3.30 -0.82 2.98
N LEU A 37 -2.85 0.26 3.63
CA LEU A 37 -2.78 1.60 3.04
C LEU A 37 -1.75 1.68 1.90
N ASP A 38 -0.58 1.07 2.08
CA ASP A 38 0.44 1.00 1.03
C ASP A 38 -0.07 0.23 -0.19
N HIS A 39 -0.78 -0.89 0.03
CA HIS A 39 -1.42 -1.64 -1.05
C HIS A 39 -2.51 -0.81 -1.76
N ARG A 40 -3.36 -0.09 -1.02
CA ARG A 40 -4.34 0.83 -1.64
C ARG A 40 -3.66 1.94 -2.43
N ARG A 41 -2.51 2.42 -1.97
CA ARG A 41 -1.72 3.47 -2.65
C ARG A 41 -1.04 2.94 -3.91
N SER A 42 -0.59 1.69 -3.93
CA SER A 42 -0.05 1.06 -5.13
C SER A 42 -1.13 0.80 -6.18
N GLU A 43 -2.33 0.38 -5.76
CA GLU A 43 -3.49 0.21 -6.65
C GLU A 43 -4.03 1.56 -7.17
N ALA A 44 -3.84 2.63 -6.39
CA ALA A 44 -4.21 3.99 -6.77
C ALA A 44 -3.23 4.65 -7.76
N VAL A 45 -2.14 3.97 -8.14
CA VAL A 45 -1.36 4.32 -9.33
C VAL A 45 -1.90 3.47 -10.48
N PRO A 46 -2.82 3.98 -11.32
CA PRO A 46 -3.04 3.35 -12.61
C PRO A 46 -1.69 3.35 -13.31
N ALA A 47 -1.33 2.23 -13.94
CA ALA A 47 -0.24 2.16 -14.90
C ALA A 47 -0.53 3.16 -16.03
N ASP A 48 -0.18 4.43 -15.81
CA ASP A 48 -0.25 5.44 -16.84
C ASP A 48 0.83 5.10 -17.85
N ARG A 49 0.34 4.85 -19.07
CA ARG A 49 1.06 4.83 -20.34
C ARG A 49 1.59 3.47 -20.77
N PRO A 50 0.87 2.77 -21.68
CA PRO A 50 1.58 1.93 -22.64
C PRO A 50 2.60 2.84 -23.33
N ALA A 51 3.88 2.48 -23.26
CA ALA A 51 4.93 3.14 -24.01
C ALA A 51 4.47 3.17 -25.47
N ALA A 52 4.09 4.36 -25.96
CA ALA A 52 3.83 4.57 -27.35
C ALA A 52 5.16 4.32 -28.07
N CYS A 53 5.35 3.09 -28.56
CA CYS A 53 6.38 2.79 -29.53
C CYS A 53 6.08 3.66 -30.75
N GLY A 54 6.79 4.78 -30.82
CA GLY A 54 6.80 5.64 -31.98
C GLY A 54 7.32 4.88 -33.18
N GLY A 55 6.59 5.02 -34.28
CA GLY A 55 7.08 4.80 -35.63
C GLY A 55 6.24 5.67 -36.56
N PRO A 56 6.75 6.82 -37.04
CA PRO A 56 6.01 7.67 -37.95
C PRO A 56 6.02 7.10 -39.38
N ALA A 57 4.89 7.32 -40.06
CA ALA A 57 4.74 7.45 -41.51
C ALA A 57 5.16 6.27 -42.41
N ALA A 58 4.16 5.53 -42.88
CA ALA A 58 4.15 5.01 -44.25
C ALA A 58 2.81 5.37 -44.91
N HIS A 59 2.70 6.65 -45.28
CA HIS A 59 1.80 7.10 -46.34
C HIS A 59 2.22 6.37 -47.63
N LEU A 60 1.43 5.39 -48.07
CA LEU A 60 1.51 4.85 -49.43
C LEU A 60 0.49 5.60 -50.30
N PRO A 61 0.91 6.44 -51.25
CA PRO A 61 0.02 7.04 -52.24
C PRO A 61 -0.10 6.15 -53.48
N GLY A 62 -1.32 6.06 -54.03
CA GLY A 62 -1.61 5.71 -55.44
C GLY A 62 -1.17 4.30 -55.88
N HIS A 63 -1.67 3.70 -56.94
CA HIS A 63 -2.20 4.29 -58.16
C HIS A 63 -3.26 3.36 -58.75
N HIS A 64 -4.34 3.97 -59.21
CA HIS A 64 -5.27 3.41 -60.17
C HIS A 64 -4.52 2.82 -61.37
N SER A 65 -4.78 1.56 -61.71
CA SER A 65 -4.59 1.04 -63.06
C SER A 65 -5.96 0.70 -63.64
N ALA A 66 -6.48 1.65 -64.42
CA ALA A 66 -7.45 1.38 -65.47
C ALA A 66 -6.67 0.95 -66.72
N GLN A 67 -6.98 -0.24 -67.23
CA GLN A 67 -7.20 -0.55 -68.65
C GLN A 67 -7.54 -2.02 -68.81
#